data_AF-A0A4P8RJ75-F1
#
_entry.id   AF-A0A4P8RJ75-F1
#
_cell.length_a   1.000
_cell.length_b   1.000
_cell.length_c   1.000
_cell.angle_alpha   90.00
_cell.angle_beta   90.00
_cell.angle_gamma   90.00
#
_symmetry.space_group_name_H-M   'P 1'
#
loop_
_entity.id
_entity.type
_entity.pdbx_description
1 polymer ?
#
loop_
_entity_poly.entity_id
_entity_poly.type
_entity_poly.pdbx_seq_one_letter_code
_entity_poly.pdbx_strand_id
1 'polypeptide(L)'
;MVKKSAKQAVKDVLKIELEEQHSQELYYSICAFLMEKHELCYIDIIEFKYALLLDDYDQDLVDYLVMEYVLDKMKKQHGLILATLTYLVTSKS
;
A
#
# COMPACT_ATOMS: atom_id res chain seq x y z
N MET A 1 18.94 -11.83 0.95
CA MET A 1 17.70 -11.46 0.23
C MET A 1 16.94 -10.50 1.11
N VAL A 2 16.57 -9.33 0.61
CA VAL A 2 15.71 -8.39 1.36
C VAL A 2 14.35 -9.06 1.49
N LYS A 3 13.84 -9.18 2.72
CA LYS A 3 12.54 -9.79 2.98
C LYS A 3 11.47 -8.87 2.38
N LYS A 4 10.78 -9.34 1.35
CA LYS A 4 9.67 -8.60 0.75
C LYS A 4 8.54 -8.53 1.77
N SER A 5 8.06 -7.33 2.06
CA SER A 5 6.97 -7.06 2.99
C SER A 5 6.29 -5.76 2.60
N ALA A 6 5.09 -5.48 3.15
CA ALA A 6 4.40 -4.21 2.90
C ALA A 6 5.28 -2.98 3.26
N LYS A 7 6.04 -3.04 4.36
CA LYS A 7 7.00 -2.00 4.75
C LYS A 7 8.10 -1.82 3.71
N GLN A 8 8.60 -2.92 3.13
CA GLN A 8 9.60 -2.86 2.08
C GLN A 8 9.02 -2.21 0.79
N ALA A 9 7.76 -2.47 0.45
CA ALA A 9 7.10 -1.80 -0.68
C ALA A 9 6.98 -0.28 -0.48
N VAL A 10 6.67 0.19 0.73
CA VAL A 10 6.70 1.63 1.06
C VAL A 10 8.08 2.21 0.77
N LYS A 11 9.14 1.55 1.25
CA LYS A 11 10.52 2.00 1.02
C LYS A 11 10.86 2.02 -0.46
N ASP A 12 10.42 1.03 -1.22
CA ASP A 12 10.76 0.91 -2.63
C ASP A 12 10.00 1.92 -3.50
N VAL A 13 8.73 2.21 -3.21
CA VAL A 13 7.89 3.10 -4.02
C VAL A 13 8.00 4.57 -3.60
N LEU A 14 8.00 4.84 -2.29
CA LEU A 14 8.00 6.19 -1.73
C LEU A 14 9.41 6.68 -1.34
N LYS A 15 10.41 5.79 -1.28
CA LYS A 15 11.79 6.10 -0.87
C LYS A 15 11.90 6.66 0.55
N ILE A 16 11.00 6.22 1.44
CA ILE A 16 10.99 6.57 2.86
C ILE A 16 11.06 5.32 3.72
N GLU A 17 11.59 5.45 4.93
CA GLU A 17 11.65 4.36 5.90
C GLU A 17 10.63 4.60 7.00
N LEU A 18 9.64 3.72 7.11
CA LEU A 18 8.60 3.77 8.13
C LEU A 18 8.77 2.64 9.14
N GLU A 19 8.34 2.89 10.37
CA GLU A 19 8.03 1.80 11.31
C GLU A 19 6.84 0.98 10.79
N GLU A 20 6.72 -0.25 11.27
CA GLU A 20 5.69 -1.18 10.78
C GLU A 20 4.27 -0.68 11.05
N GLN A 21 4.04 -0.09 12.22
CA GLN A 21 2.77 0.52 12.59
C GLN A 21 2.38 1.68 11.65
N HIS A 22 3.33 2.56 11.34
CA HIS A 22 3.13 3.66 10.39
C HIS A 22 2.89 3.16 8.95
N SER A 23 3.58 2.11 8.52
CA SER A 23 3.32 1.48 7.23
C SER A 23 1.91 0.93 7.12
N GLN A 24 1.38 0.33 8.20
CA GLN A 24 0.00 -0.15 8.26
C GLN A 24 -1.00 1.01 8.27
N GLU A 25 -0.76 2.06 9.08
CA GLU A 25 -1.63 3.25 9.11
C GLU A 25 -1.72 3.92 7.73
N LEU A 26 -0.59 4.03 7.01
CA LEU A 26 -0.56 4.55 5.65
C LEU A 26 -1.39 3.70 4.69
N TYR A 27 -1.24 2.38 4.74
CA TYR A 27 -2.05 1.45 3.92
C TYR A 27 -3.54 1.65 4.15
N TYR A 28 -3.98 1.64 5.42
CA TYR A 28 -5.40 1.81 5.74
C TYR A 28 -5.93 3.18 5.36
N SER A 29 -5.14 4.23 5.54
CA SER A 29 -5.50 5.59 5.14
C SER A 29 -5.70 5.72 3.63
N ILE A 30 -4.83 5.07 2.84
CA ILE A 30 -4.96 5.02 1.38
C ILE A 30 -6.20 4.22 0.97
N CYS A 31 -6.41 3.04 1.56
CA CYS A 31 -7.58 2.21 1.27
C CYS A 31 -8.89 2.95 1.61
N ALA A 32 -8.96 3.65 2.75
CA ALA A 32 -10.10 4.47 3.13
C ALA A 32 -10.37 5.57 2.09
N PHE A 33 -9.34 6.32 1.70
CA PHE A 33 -9.46 7.34 0.67
C PHE A 33 -9.95 6.77 -0.67
N LEU A 34 -9.37 5.64 -1.12
CA LEU A 34 -9.76 5.00 -2.36
C LEU A 34 -11.21 4.50 -2.33
N MET A 35 -11.67 3.94 -1.21
CA MET A 35 -13.07 3.52 -1.04
C MET A 35 -14.05 4.70 -1.12
N GLU A 36 -13.72 5.84 -0.51
CA GLU A 36 -14.56 7.04 -0.58
C GLU A 36 -14.67 7.62 -2.01
N LYS A 37 -13.64 7.43 -2.83
CA LYS A 37 -13.59 7.97 -4.20
C LYS A 37 -14.04 6.99 -5.27
N HIS A 38 -13.91 5.70 -5.03
CA HIS A 38 -14.22 4.66 -6.00
C HIS A 38 -14.61 3.37 -5.28
N GLU A 39 -15.91 3.13 -5.13
CA GLU A 39 -16.46 2.00 -4.37
C GLU A 39 -15.89 0.64 -4.82
N LEU A 40 -15.63 0.49 -6.13
CA LEU A 40 -15.10 -0.75 -6.70
C LEU A 40 -13.58 -0.91 -6.54
N CYS A 41 -12.85 0.13 -6.11
CA CYS A 41 -11.39 0.02 -5.99
C CYS A 41 -10.98 -1.03 -4.96
N TYR A 42 -11.81 -1.29 -3.95
CA TYR A 42 -11.57 -2.34 -2.98
C TYR A 42 -11.75 -3.74 -3.59
N ILE A 43 -12.66 -3.88 -4.55
CA ILE A 43 -12.86 -5.13 -5.31
C ILE A 43 -11.60 -5.43 -6.13
N ASP A 44 -11.06 -4.45 -6.86
CA ASP A 44 -9.82 -4.63 -7.63
C ASP A 44 -8.64 -5.10 -6.74
N ILE A 45 -8.51 -4.52 -5.55
CA ILE A 45 -7.43 -4.86 -4.60
C ILE A 45 -7.62 -6.29 -4.06
N ILE A 46 -8.87 -6.66 -3.74
CA ILE A 46 -9.21 -8.01 -3.30
C ILE A 46 -8.93 -9.02 -4.40
N GLU A 47 -9.44 -8.80 -5.62
CA GLU A 47 -9.24 -9.69 -6.75
C GLU A 47 -7.75 -9.90 -7.03
N PHE A 48 -6.95 -8.82 -7.00
CA PHE A 48 -5.50 -8.91 -7.14
C PHE A 48 -4.87 -9.74 -6.02
N LYS A 49 -5.24 -9.51 -4.75
CA LYS A 49 -4.72 -10.29 -3.62
C LYS A 49 -5.07 -11.78 -3.74
N TYR A 50 -6.30 -12.10 -4.10
CA TYR A 50 -6.75 -13.50 -4.26
C TYR A 50 -6.07 -14.19 -5.44
N ALA A 51 -5.88 -13.50 -6.57
CA ALA A 51 -5.15 -14.05 -7.71
C ALA A 51 -3.73 -14.46 -7.30
N LEU A 52 -3.02 -13.61 -6.54
CA LEU A 52 -1.68 -13.94 -6.04
C LEU A 52 -1.69 -15.10 -5.04
N LEU A 53 -2.68 -15.17 -4.15
CA LEU A 53 -2.78 -16.28 -3.20
C LEU A 53 -3.11 -17.62 -3.90
N LEU A 54 -3.88 -17.59 -5.00
CA LEU A 54 -4.18 -18.77 -5.81
C LEU A 54 -2.96 -19.28 -6.59
N ASP A 55 -2.00 -18.40 -6.89
CA ASP A 55 -0.73 -18.73 -7.53
C ASP A 55 0.33 -19.26 -6.53
N ASP A 56 -0.08 -19.62 -5.29
CA ASP A 56 0.77 -20.14 -4.22
C ASP A 56 1.93 -19.19 -3.81
N TYR A 57 1.78 -17.88 -4.02
CA TYR A 57 2.74 -16.90 -3.49
C TYR A 57 2.67 -16.86 -1.96
N ASP A 58 3.83 -16.69 -1.32
CA ASP A 58 3.90 -16.53 0.13
C ASP A 58 3.22 -15.22 0.58
N GLN A 59 2.63 -15.24 1.79
CA GLN A 59 1.85 -14.12 2.32
C GLN A 59 2.65 -12.80 2.37
N ASP A 60 3.95 -12.86 2.71
CA ASP A 60 4.81 -11.68 2.82
C ASP A 60 5.05 -11.02 1.44
N LEU A 61 5.25 -11.84 0.40
CA LEU A 61 5.34 -11.39 -0.98
C LEU A 61 4.00 -10.85 -1.51
N VAL A 62 2.88 -11.49 -1.19
CA VAL A 62 1.55 -10.99 -1.55
C VAL A 62 1.32 -9.60 -0.95
N ASP A 63 1.61 -9.41 0.34
CA ASP A 63 1.41 -8.13 1.00
C ASP A 63 2.36 -7.04 0.46
N TYR A 64 3.58 -7.40 0.05
CA TYR A 64 4.47 -6.50 -0.71
C TYR A 64 3.82 -6.05 -2.02
N LEU A 65 3.35 -6.99 -2.85
CA LEU A 65 2.82 -6.69 -4.19
C LEU A 65 1.54 -5.87 -4.12
N VAL A 66 0.65 -6.19 -3.18
CA VAL A 66 -0.60 -5.44 -2.95
C VAL A 66 -0.28 -4.00 -2.53
N MET A 67 0.66 -3.81 -1.60
CA MET A 67 1.08 -2.47 -1.17
C MET A 67 1.73 -1.68 -2.32
N GLU A 68 2.60 -2.32 -3.10
CA GLU A 68 3.24 -1.70 -4.28
C GLU A 68 2.19 -1.24 -5.30
N TYR A 69 1.22 -2.10 -5.63
CA TYR A 69 0.12 -1.79 -6.54
C TYR A 69 -0.71 -0.58 -6.06
N VAL A 70 -1.10 -0.57 -4.78
CA VAL A 70 -1.89 0.50 -4.18
C VAL A 70 -1.13 1.83 -4.20
N LEU A 71 0.16 1.81 -3.83
CA LEU A 71 1.01 3.00 -3.82
C LEU A 71 1.25 3.55 -5.24
N ASP A 72 1.47 2.68 -6.22
CA ASP A 72 1.66 3.09 -7.62
C ASP A 72 0.37 3.69 -8.21
N LYS A 73 -0.79 3.08 -7.94
CA LYS A 73 -2.11 3.63 -8.34
C LYS A 73 -2.34 5.01 -7.74
N MET A 74 -2.08 5.17 -6.44
CA MET A 74 -2.18 6.47 -5.75
C MET A 74 -1.21 7.51 -6.32
N LYS A 75 0.03 7.12 -6.61
CA LYS A 75 1.04 8.04 -7.14
C LYS A 75 0.63 8.58 -8.51
N LYS A 76 0.04 7.73 -9.35
CA LYS A 76 -0.43 8.09 -10.71
C LYS A 76 -1.68 8.95 -10.70
N GLN A 77 -2.65 8.65 -9.83
CA GLN A 77 -3.98 9.28 -9.87
C GLN A 77 -4.16 10.39 -8.83
N HIS A 78 -3.48 10.28 -7.68
CA HIS A 78 -3.72 11.09 -6.48
C HIS A 78 -2.41 11.45 -5.75
N GLY A 79 -1.34 11.77 -6.48
CA GLY A 79 0.00 11.97 -5.91
C GLY A 79 0.09 12.99 -4.77
N LEU A 80 -0.67 14.10 -4.83
CA LEU A 80 -0.73 15.09 -3.74
C LEU A 80 -1.37 14.54 -2.47
N ILE A 81 -2.40 13.72 -2.61
CA ILE A 81 -3.05 13.05 -1.47
C ILE A 81 -2.10 12.04 -0.86
N LEU A 82 -1.42 11.23 -1.69
CA LEU A 82 -0.41 10.29 -1.22
C LEU A 82 0.69 10.99 -0.42
N ALA A 83 1.22 12.11 -0.92
CA ALA A 83 2.21 12.91 -0.20
C ALA A 83 1.68 13.44 1.14
N THR A 84 0.41 13.88 1.17
CA THR A 84 -0.24 14.40 2.39
C THR A 84 -0.45 13.31 3.43
N LEU A 85 -0.99 12.16 3.04
CA LEU A 85 -1.18 11.00 3.92
C LEU A 85 0.16 10.49 4.46
N THR A 86 1.16 10.43 3.59
CA THR A 86 2.52 10.06 3.98
C THR A 86 3.08 11.03 5.03
N TYR A 87 2.96 12.34 4.78
CA TYR A 87 3.39 13.36 5.72
C TYR A 87 2.68 13.23 7.08
N LEU A 88 1.35 13.09 7.07
CA LEU A 88 0.56 12.95 8.29
C LEU A 88 1.03 11.77 9.14
N VAL A 89 1.22 10.61 8.54
CA VAL A 89 1.71 9.41 9.23
C VAL A 89 3.13 9.62 9.76
N THR A 90 4.03 10.23 8.99
CA THR A 90 5.41 10.51 9.47
C THR A 90 5.51 11.62 10.51
N SER A 91 4.58 12.57 10.52
CA SER A 91 4.59 13.74 11.41
C SER A 91 3.98 13.47 12.79
N LYS A 92 3.26 12.35 12.93
CA LYS A 92 2.72 11.87 14.21
C LYS A 92 3.77 11.10 15.05
N SER A 93 4.92 10.78 14.46
CA SER A 93 6.04 10.09 15.09
C SER A 93 6.90 11.04 15.93
#